data_AF-A0A3A0C5E5-F1
#
_entry.id   AF-A0A3A0C5E5-F1
#
_cell.length_a   1.000
_cell.length_b   1.000
_cell.length_c   1.000
_cell.angle_alpha   90.00
_cell.angle_beta   90.00
_cell.angle_gamma   90.00
#
_symmetry.space_group_name_H-M   'P 1'
#
loop_
_entity.id
_entity.type
_entity.pdbx_description
1 polymer ?
#
loop_
_entity_poly.entity_id
_entity_poly.type
_entity_poly.pdbx_seq_one_letter_code
_entity_poly.pdbx_strand_id
1 'polypeptide(L)'
;MRLVTGMQDVGSGGNYVNSPFQNLGFTIVPLENNQMSANDSDLLDEAESEVVFSLEYDLENSLVSNLEQLEEGLRLYQQDGITGQQLDTKVAGRIDLLAIDAQGDFVVVELKAEEADRQVCGQIQAYMGWVKENLAGDKKVRGIVIANAFTTRAIYAAKVVPNLSLKKYQISFKFADI
;
A
#
# COMPACT_ATOMS: atom_id res chain seq x y z
N MET A 1 -23.98 -18.03 19.71
CA MET A 1 -23.29 -16.88 19.06
C MET A 1 -23.20 -17.19 17.56
N ARG A 2 -23.47 -16.23 16.66
CA ARG A 2 -23.52 -16.49 15.21
C ARG A 2 -22.17 -16.13 14.57
N LEU A 3 -21.63 -17.05 13.76
CA LEU A 3 -20.40 -16.86 13.00
C LEU A 3 -20.74 -16.96 11.52
N VAL A 4 -20.24 -16.01 10.72
CA VAL A 4 -20.55 -15.84 9.31
C VAL A 4 -19.27 -16.10 8.50
N THR A 5 -19.32 -16.98 7.50
CA THR A 5 -18.13 -17.41 6.73
C THR A 5 -18.40 -17.39 5.23
N GLY A 6 -17.43 -16.94 4.42
CA GLY A 6 -17.49 -16.99 2.96
C GLY A 6 -17.23 -18.39 2.40
N MET A 7 -17.93 -18.76 1.34
CA MET A 7 -17.78 -20.06 0.67
C MET A 7 -16.65 -19.97 -0.38
N GLN A 8 -15.61 -20.80 -0.24
CA GLN A 8 -14.82 -21.22 -1.40
C GLN A 8 -15.23 -22.66 -1.73
N ASP A 9 -15.71 -22.82 -2.95
CA ASP A 9 -16.28 -24.05 -3.50
C ASP A 9 -15.16 -25.10 -3.67
N VAL A 10 -15.18 -26.16 -2.85
CA VAL A 10 -14.31 -27.32 -3.05
C VAL A 10 -15.17 -28.40 -3.69
N GLY A 11 -14.94 -28.66 -4.97
CA GLY A 11 -15.78 -29.48 -5.81
C GLY A 11 -16.08 -30.88 -5.25
N SER A 12 -17.32 -31.30 -5.52
CA SER A 12 -17.88 -32.66 -5.39
C SER A 12 -17.92 -33.27 -3.98
N GLY A 13 -19.12 -33.20 -3.37
CA GLY A 13 -19.63 -34.26 -2.47
C GLY A 13 -19.16 -34.27 -1.02
N GLY A 14 -18.39 -33.28 -0.55
CA GLY A 14 -17.97 -33.20 0.85
C GLY A 14 -18.88 -32.30 1.69
N ASN A 15 -19.45 -32.81 2.78
CA ASN A 15 -20.04 -31.97 3.82
C ASN A 15 -19.00 -30.95 4.30
N TYR A 16 -19.37 -29.68 4.46
CA TYR A 16 -18.50 -28.65 5.05
C TYR A 16 -18.14 -29.03 6.48
N VAL A 17 -16.91 -29.49 6.71
CA VAL A 17 -16.43 -29.90 8.04
C VAL A 17 -15.71 -28.74 8.72
N ASN A 18 -16.43 -27.70 9.14
CA ASN A 18 -15.94 -26.75 10.14
C ASN A 18 -16.36 -27.22 11.55
N SER A 19 -16.04 -28.49 11.86
CA SER A 19 -16.32 -29.13 13.16
C SER A 19 -15.81 -28.36 14.39
N PRO A 20 -14.68 -27.62 14.36
CA PRO A 20 -14.19 -26.92 15.54
C PRO A 20 -15.19 -25.90 16.11
N PHE A 21 -15.97 -25.23 15.25
CA PHE A 21 -16.88 -24.16 15.67
C PHE A 21 -18.23 -24.69 16.16
N GLN A 22 -18.69 -25.81 15.61
CA GLN A 22 -19.92 -26.47 16.08
C GLN A 22 -19.74 -27.02 17.50
N ASN A 23 -18.56 -27.59 17.81
CA ASN A 23 -18.23 -28.09 19.15
C ASN A 23 -18.18 -26.97 20.22
N LEU A 24 -18.06 -25.72 19.79
CA LEU A 24 -18.04 -24.53 20.65
C LEU A 24 -19.43 -23.84 20.74
N GLY A 25 -20.49 -24.44 20.19
CA GLY A 25 -21.86 -23.93 20.29
C GLY A 25 -22.20 -22.80 19.30
N PHE A 26 -21.45 -22.67 18.21
CA PHE A 26 -21.75 -21.71 17.15
C PHE A 26 -22.68 -22.33 16.08
N THR A 27 -23.66 -21.54 15.63
CA THR A 27 -24.50 -21.87 14.47
C THR A 27 -23.94 -21.17 13.23
N ILE A 28 -23.61 -21.94 12.20
CA ILE A 28 -23.14 -21.43 10.92
C ILE A 28 -24.36 -21.17 10.02
N VAL A 29 -24.46 -19.97 9.46
CA VAL A 29 -25.48 -19.59 8.48
C VAL A 29 -24.80 -19.17 7.18
N PRO A 30 -25.30 -19.60 6.01
CA PRO A 30 -24.79 -19.15 4.72
C PRO A 30 -25.00 -17.64 4.56
N LEU A 31 -24.02 -16.98 3.95
CA LEU A 31 -24.20 -15.62 3.44
C LEU A 31 -25.03 -15.71 2.16
N GLU A 32 -26.32 -15.37 2.23
CA GLU A 32 -27.09 -15.10 1.01
C GLU A 32 -26.65 -13.75 0.44
N ASN A 33 -26.22 -13.76 -0.82
CA ASN A 33 -25.87 -12.55 -1.57
C ASN A 33 -27.10 -11.64 -1.65
N ASN A 34 -27.06 -10.54 -0.89
CA ASN A 34 -28.00 -9.44 -1.05
C ASN A 34 -27.71 -8.77 -2.40
N GLN A 35 -28.59 -8.93 -3.38
CA GLN A 35 -28.50 -8.19 -4.64
C GLN A 35 -28.73 -6.70 -4.32
N MET A 36 -27.67 -5.90 -4.41
CA MET A 36 -27.72 -4.45 -4.26
C MET A 36 -28.30 -3.82 -5.52
N SER A 37 -29.38 -3.08 -5.36
CA SER A 37 -29.83 -2.05 -6.29
C SER A 37 -28.77 -0.95 -6.31
N ALA A 38 -28.22 -0.65 -7.49
CA ALA A 38 -27.30 0.48 -7.68
C ALA A 38 -27.99 1.78 -7.23
N ASN A 39 -27.47 2.39 -6.16
CA ASN A 39 -27.92 3.67 -5.63
C ASN A 39 -26.87 4.74 -5.97
N ASP A 40 -27.30 6.01 -6.07
CA ASP A 40 -26.43 7.17 -6.33
C ASP A 40 -25.22 7.31 -5.37
N SER A 41 -25.24 6.64 -4.21
CA SER A 41 -24.10 6.55 -3.28
C SER A 41 -22.91 5.82 -3.91
N ASP A 42 -23.17 4.75 -4.66
CA ASP A 42 -22.13 3.90 -5.23
C ASP A 42 -21.41 4.64 -6.37
N LEU A 43 -22.13 5.49 -7.11
CA LEU A 43 -21.58 6.34 -8.17
C LEU A 43 -20.68 7.46 -7.64
N LEU A 44 -21.00 8.00 -6.46
CA LEU A 44 -20.16 9.01 -5.80
C LEU A 44 -18.86 8.39 -5.26
N ASP A 45 -18.96 7.21 -4.62
CA ASP A 45 -17.79 6.46 -4.13
C ASP A 45 -16.86 6.05 -5.28
N GLU A 46 -17.40 5.65 -6.43
CA GLU A 46 -16.62 5.34 -7.64
C GLU A 46 -15.86 6.57 -8.16
N ALA A 47 -16.51 7.72 -8.23
CA ALA A 47 -15.89 8.95 -8.71
C ALA A 47 -14.81 9.49 -7.75
N GLU A 48 -15.04 9.42 -6.43
CA GLU A 48 -14.02 9.79 -5.43
C GLU A 48 -12.80 8.87 -5.51
N SER A 49 -13.01 7.56 -5.64
CA SER A 49 -11.93 6.57 -5.81
C SER A 49 -11.10 6.83 -7.07
N GLU A 50 -11.74 7.16 -8.19
CA GLU A 50 -11.03 7.48 -9.45
C GLU A 50 -10.15 8.74 -9.31
N VAL A 51 -10.63 9.76 -8.60
CA VAL A 51 -9.86 10.98 -8.31
C VAL A 51 -8.66 10.69 -7.40
N VAL A 52 -8.85 9.90 -6.35
CA VAL A 52 -7.77 9.51 -5.43
C VAL A 52 -6.68 8.75 -6.19
N PHE A 53 -7.07 7.79 -7.04
CA PHE A 53 -6.14 7.04 -7.88
C PHE A 53 -5.37 7.95 -8.86
N SER A 54 -6.07 8.88 -9.53
CA SER A 54 -5.42 9.85 -10.42
C SER A 54 -4.40 10.70 -9.67
N LEU A 55 -4.71 11.12 -8.44
CA LEU A 55 -3.80 11.94 -7.64
C LEU A 55 -2.55 11.15 -7.20
N GLU A 56 -2.69 9.88 -6.82
CA GLU A 56 -1.54 9.02 -6.50
C GLU A 56 -0.64 8.85 -7.73
N TYR A 57 -1.24 8.59 -8.89
CA TYR A 57 -0.52 8.48 -10.15
C TYR A 57 0.23 9.78 -10.52
N ASP A 58 -0.42 10.93 -10.38
CA ASP A 58 0.20 12.23 -10.65
C ASP A 58 1.32 12.56 -9.65
N LEU A 59 1.11 12.25 -8.36
CA LEU A 59 2.13 12.40 -7.31
C LEU A 59 3.35 11.54 -7.62
N GLU A 60 3.13 10.28 -8.02
CA GLU A 60 4.19 9.37 -8.42
C GLU A 60 5.01 9.91 -9.58
N ASN A 61 4.35 10.29 -10.69
CA ASN A 61 5.05 10.77 -11.87
C ASN A 61 5.82 12.08 -11.60
N SER A 62 5.27 12.95 -10.76
CA SER A 62 5.94 14.16 -10.29
C SER A 62 7.19 13.83 -9.48
N LEU A 63 7.11 12.85 -8.57
CA LEU A 63 8.26 12.37 -7.79
C LEU A 63 9.31 11.70 -8.68
N VAL A 64 8.92 10.84 -9.61
CA VAL A 64 9.85 10.18 -10.56
C VAL A 64 10.63 11.23 -11.38
N SER A 65 9.95 12.30 -11.79
CA SER A 65 10.57 13.39 -12.55
C SER A 65 11.57 14.22 -11.74
N ASN A 66 11.48 14.19 -10.40
CA ASN A 66 12.37 14.94 -9.52
C ASN A 66 12.50 14.25 -8.14
N LEU A 67 13.17 13.09 -8.09
CA LEU A 67 13.35 12.34 -6.85
C LEU A 67 14.25 13.06 -5.84
N GLU A 68 15.11 13.97 -6.30
CA GLU A 68 16.01 14.73 -5.45
C GLU A 68 15.27 15.65 -4.47
N GLN A 69 14.00 16.00 -4.75
CA GLN A 69 13.16 16.74 -3.80
C GLN A 69 12.88 15.95 -2.51
N LEU A 70 12.95 14.62 -2.59
CA LEU A 70 12.73 13.74 -1.44
C LEU A 70 14.00 13.61 -0.60
N GLU A 71 15.14 13.49 -1.28
CA GLU A 71 16.48 13.37 -0.74
C GLU A 71 17.52 13.61 -1.85
N GLU A 72 18.55 14.40 -1.55
CA GLU A 72 19.62 14.72 -2.52
C GLU A 72 20.35 13.45 -2.99
N GLY A 73 20.53 13.32 -4.31
CA GLY A 73 21.21 12.18 -4.93
C GLY A 73 20.37 10.89 -5.02
N LEU A 74 19.09 10.95 -4.67
CA LEU A 74 18.17 9.84 -4.86
C LEU A 74 17.85 9.63 -6.34
N ARG A 75 18.00 8.39 -6.81
CA ARG A 75 17.74 8.01 -8.22
C ARG A 75 16.84 6.79 -8.29
N LEU A 76 16.00 6.73 -9.32
CA LEU A 76 15.14 5.56 -9.54
C LEU A 76 16.00 4.31 -9.76
N TYR A 77 15.62 3.19 -9.15
CA TYR A 77 16.31 1.92 -9.38
C TYR A 77 16.12 1.47 -10.83
N GLN A 78 17.22 1.14 -11.50
CA GLN A 78 17.22 0.58 -12.84
C GLN A 78 18.34 -0.45 -12.98
N GLN A 79 17.97 -1.72 -13.18
CA GLN A 79 18.93 -2.80 -13.38
C GLN A 79 18.28 -3.98 -14.11
N ASP A 80 18.99 -4.63 -15.04
CA ASP A 80 18.54 -5.86 -15.70
C ASP A 80 17.13 -5.78 -16.33
N GLY A 81 16.75 -4.60 -16.83
CA GLY A 81 15.43 -4.34 -17.40
C GLY A 81 14.31 -4.10 -16.37
N ILE A 82 14.63 -4.12 -15.07
CA ILE A 82 13.73 -3.79 -13.98
C ILE A 82 13.80 -2.27 -13.74
N THR A 83 12.63 -1.62 -13.73
CA THR A 83 12.46 -0.24 -13.28
C THR A 83 11.89 -0.24 -11.87
N GLY A 84 12.32 0.72 -11.05
CA GLY A 84 11.83 0.90 -9.70
C GLY A 84 10.43 1.49 -9.60
N GLN A 85 9.86 2.00 -10.70
CA GLN A 85 8.49 2.53 -10.70
C GLN A 85 7.47 1.40 -10.82
N GLN A 86 6.47 1.39 -9.93
CA GLN A 86 5.36 0.43 -9.91
C GLN A 86 5.85 -1.03 -9.97
N LEU A 87 6.91 -1.34 -9.20
CA LEU A 87 7.60 -2.62 -9.21
C LEU A 87 6.72 -3.72 -8.60
N ASP A 88 6.24 -4.62 -9.45
CA ASP A 88 5.44 -5.77 -9.03
C ASP A 88 6.36 -6.89 -8.49
N THR A 89 6.32 -7.08 -7.17
CA THR A 89 7.07 -8.14 -6.48
C THR A 89 6.34 -9.49 -6.48
N LYS A 90 5.09 -9.53 -6.99
CA LYS A 90 4.13 -10.64 -6.99
C LYS A 90 3.66 -11.09 -5.61
N VAL A 91 4.57 -11.29 -4.67
CA VAL A 91 4.30 -11.84 -3.34
C VAL A 91 4.13 -10.78 -2.26
N ALA A 92 4.98 -9.74 -2.24
CA ALA A 92 4.85 -8.68 -1.24
C ALA A 92 3.82 -7.63 -1.67
N GLY A 93 3.51 -7.56 -2.97
CA GLY A 93 2.63 -6.59 -3.61
C GLY A 93 3.39 -5.71 -4.59
N ARG A 94 2.82 -4.54 -4.92
CA ARG A 94 3.42 -3.57 -5.82
C ARG A 94 4.06 -2.44 -5.03
N ILE A 95 5.34 -2.19 -5.30
CA ILE A 95 6.06 -1.06 -4.70
C ILE A 95 5.85 0.15 -5.61
N ASP A 96 5.38 1.26 -5.07
CA ASP A 96 5.17 2.49 -5.85
C ASP A 96 6.49 2.97 -6.45
N LEU A 97 7.50 3.20 -5.60
CA LEU A 97 8.85 3.54 -6.06
C LEU A 97 9.94 2.80 -5.30
N LEU A 98 10.86 2.20 -6.05
CA LEU A 98 12.14 1.72 -5.58
C LEU A 98 13.25 2.64 -6.12
N ALA A 99 14.03 3.20 -5.19
CA ALA A 99 15.13 4.10 -5.51
C ALA A 99 16.43 3.65 -4.84
N ILE A 100 17.53 4.30 -5.25
CA ILE A 100 18.87 4.12 -4.71
C ILE A 100 19.37 5.48 -4.27
N ASP A 101 19.87 5.58 -3.04
CA ASP A 101 20.47 6.82 -2.54
C ASP A 101 21.90 7.04 -3.06
N ALA A 102 22.49 8.18 -2.68
CA ALA A 102 23.84 8.55 -3.09
C ALA A 102 24.93 7.56 -2.60
N GLN A 103 24.66 6.76 -1.56
CA GLN A 103 25.58 5.74 -1.05
C GLN A 103 25.38 4.39 -1.73
N GLY A 104 24.35 4.24 -2.57
CA GLY A 104 24.03 3.00 -3.24
C GLY A 104 23.12 2.08 -2.44
N ASP A 105 22.57 2.54 -1.32
CA ASP A 105 21.60 1.83 -0.48
C ASP A 105 20.18 1.98 -1.05
N PHE A 106 19.28 1.05 -0.69
CA PHE A 106 17.94 0.96 -1.25
C PHE A 106 16.92 1.76 -0.45
N VAL A 107 16.01 2.38 -1.19
CA VAL A 107 14.95 3.24 -0.66
C VAL A 107 13.62 2.81 -1.23
N VAL A 108 12.75 2.29 -0.38
CA VAL A 108 11.38 1.91 -0.73
C VAL A 108 10.48 3.09 -0.40
N VAL A 109 9.66 3.52 -1.35
CA VAL A 109 8.71 4.61 -1.16
C VAL A 109 7.30 4.09 -1.39
N GLU A 110 6.42 4.39 -0.45
CA GLU A 110 4.97 4.15 -0.53
C GLU A 110 4.25 5.50 -0.55
N LEU A 111 3.30 5.67 -1.46
CA LEU A 111 2.49 6.86 -1.61
C LEU A 111 1.07 6.61 -1.11
N LYS A 112 0.46 7.65 -0.52
CA LYS A 112 -0.96 7.71 -0.22
C LYS A 112 -1.49 9.09 -0.56
N ALA A 113 -2.53 9.17 -1.39
CA ALA A 113 -3.19 10.45 -1.66
C ALA A 113 -3.90 11.01 -0.41
N GLU A 114 -4.42 10.12 0.43
CA GLU A 114 -5.21 10.48 1.61
C GLU A 114 -4.43 10.41 2.94
N GLU A 115 -5.15 10.47 4.07
CA GLU A 115 -4.57 10.19 5.38
C GLU A 115 -4.18 8.71 5.49
N ALA A 116 -2.89 8.46 5.71
CA ALA A 116 -2.40 7.11 5.91
C ALA A 116 -2.58 6.65 7.37
N ASP A 117 -3.21 5.49 7.55
CA ASP A 117 -3.34 4.83 8.84
C ASP A 117 -2.21 3.83 9.12
N ARG A 118 -2.31 3.05 10.19
CA ARG A 118 -1.23 2.12 10.60
C ARG A 118 -1.02 0.98 9.59
N GLN A 119 -1.96 0.68 8.69
CA GLN A 119 -1.84 -0.42 7.74
C GLN A 119 -0.69 -0.17 6.75
N VAL A 120 -0.44 1.10 6.40
CA VAL A 120 0.67 1.49 5.52
C VAL A 120 2.03 1.05 6.07
N CYS A 121 2.18 0.97 7.40
CA CYS A 121 3.41 0.50 8.02
C CYS A 121 3.64 -0.98 7.74
N GLY A 122 2.59 -1.82 7.77
CA GLY A 122 2.70 -3.23 7.43
C GLY A 122 3.06 -3.44 5.96
N GLN A 123 2.44 -2.65 5.09
CA GLN A 123 2.68 -2.67 3.65
C GLN A 123 4.14 -2.33 3.31
N ILE A 124 4.64 -1.16 3.75
CA ILE A 124 6.02 -0.75 3.45
C ILE A 124 7.06 -1.69 4.07
N GLN A 125 6.81 -2.25 5.27
CA GLN A 125 7.72 -3.22 5.88
C GLN A 125 7.81 -4.52 5.07
N ALA A 126 6.70 -4.98 4.49
CA ALA A 126 6.72 -6.14 3.60
C ALA A 126 7.57 -5.88 2.34
N TYR A 127 7.43 -4.70 1.74
CA TYR A 127 8.25 -4.27 0.61
C TYR A 127 9.73 -4.16 0.96
N MET A 128 10.07 -3.52 2.07
CA MET A 128 11.44 -3.41 2.55
C MET A 128 12.07 -4.79 2.78
N GLY A 129 11.32 -5.73 3.38
CA GLY A 129 11.76 -7.10 3.58
C GLY A 129 12.03 -7.83 2.26
N TRP A 130 11.12 -7.70 1.30
CA TRP A 130 11.29 -8.29 -0.04
C TRP A 130 12.52 -7.73 -0.76
N VAL A 131 12.71 -6.41 -0.77
CA VAL A 131 13.89 -5.77 -1.37
C VAL A 131 15.17 -6.21 -0.68
N LYS A 132 15.16 -6.32 0.65
CA LYS A 132 16.32 -6.76 1.42
C LYS A 132 16.77 -8.16 1.02
N GLU A 133 15.81 -9.08 0.88
CA GLU A 133 16.07 -10.48 0.54
C GLU A 133 16.49 -10.66 -0.93
N ASN A 134 15.86 -9.93 -1.86
CA ASN A 134 15.97 -10.23 -3.29
C ASN A 134 16.95 -9.33 -4.06
N LEU A 135 17.16 -8.09 -3.60
CA LEU A 135 17.90 -7.07 -4.37
C LEU A 135 19.09 -6.47 -3.62
N ALA A 136 18.99 -6.34 -2.30
CA ALA A 136 19.92 -5.49 -1.55
C ALA A 136 21.30 -6.12 -1.30
N GLY A 137 21.40 -7.44 -1.20
CA GLY A 137 22.62 -8.08 -0.70
C GLY A 137 23.04 -7.46 0.65
N ASP A 138 24.28 -6.97 0.73
CA ASP A 138 24.83 -6.33 1.94
C ASP A 138 24.37 -4.88 2.14
N LYS A 139 23.73 -4.27 1.13
CA LYS A 139 23.26 -2.88 1.20
C LYS A 139 22.11 -2.74 2.18
N LYS A 140 21.94 -1.52 2.69
CA LYS A 140 20.83 -1.20 3.58
C LYS A 140 19.56 -0.99 2.78
N VAL A 141 18.43 -1.15 3.46
CA VAL A 141 17.10 -0.85 2.95
C VAL A 141 16.40 0.03 3.97
N ARG A 142 15.83 1.13 3.51
CA ARG A 142 15.02 2.04 4.32
C ARG A 142 13.71 2.39 3.61
N GLY A 143 12.70 2.73 4.40
CA GLY A 143 11.35 3.06 3.93
C GLY A 143 11.04 4.53 4.09
N ILE A 144 10.33 5.10 3.12
CA ILE A 144 9.67 6.40 3.21
C ILE A 144 8.19 6.20 2.86
N VAL A 145 7.29 6.52 3.78
CA VAL A 145 5.87 6.67 3.44
C VAL A 145 5.59 8.14 3.21
N ILE A 146 4.96 8.48 2.10
CA ILE A 146 4.55 9.84 1.74
C ILE A 146 3.03 9.90 1.69
N ALA A 147 2.43 10.79 2.48
CA ALA A 147 0.98 10.94 2.54
C ALA A 147 0.57 12.40 2.78
N ASN A 148 -0.71 12.74 2.58
CA ASN A 148 -1.23 14.06 2.93
C ASN A 148 -1.22 14.25 4.47
N ALA A 149 -1.68 13.21 5.17
CA ALA A 149 -1.71 13.17 6.62
C ALA A 149 -1.39 11.75 7.13
N PHE A 150 -1.17 11.66 8.45
CA PHE A 150 -0.95 10.40 9.13
C PHE A 150 -1.74 10.40 10.42
N THR A 151 -2.44 9.30 10.68
CA THR A 151 -3.06 9.09 11.99
C THR A 151 -2.00 9.01 13.09
N THR A 152 -2.37 9.38 14.31
CA THR A 152 -1.49 9.22 15.49
C THR A 152 -0.96 7.80 15.64
N ARG A 153 -1.78 6.78 15.31
CA ARG A 153 -1.36 5.38 15.36
C ARG A 153 -0.29 5.04 14.33
N ALA A 154 -0.40 5.56 13.10
CA ALA A 154 0.63 5.39 12.07
C ALA A 154 1.96 6.00 12.51
N ILE A 155 1.91 7.21 13.08
CA ILE A 155 3.11 7.90 13.61
C ILE A 155 3.78 7.06 14.70
N TYR A 156 3.03 6.56 15.68
CA TYR A 156 3.59 5.70 16.73
C TYR A 156 4.13 4.37 16.21
N ALA A 157 3.45 3.75 15.23
CA ALA A 157 3.91 2.50 14.63
C ALA A 157 5.25 2.69 13.89
N ALA A 158 5.39 3.76 13.10
CA ALA A 158 6.63 4.05 12.39
C ALA A 158 7.79 4.43 13.33
N LYS A 159 7.50 5.13 14.44
CA LYS A 159 8.53 5.68 15.36
C LYS A 159 9.46 4.63 15.96
N VAL A 160 9.01 3.39 16.10
CA VAL A 160 9.79 2.28 16.69
C VAL A 160 10.51 1.43 15.64
N VAL A 161 10.24 1.64 14.35
CA VAL A 161 10.86 0.88 13.26
C VAL A 161 12.13 1.61 12.83
N PRO A 162 13.32 1.01 13.00
CA PRO A 162 14.54 1.63 12.51
C PRO A 162 14.49 1.75 10.99
N ASN A 163 14.94 2.89 10.46
CA ASN A 163 15.04 3.15 9.02
C ASN A 163 13.68 3.26 8.29
N LEU A 164 12.59 3.57 9.01
CA LEU A 164 11.31 3.95 8.43
C LEU A 164 11.01 5.42 8.75
N SER A 165 10.66 6.20 7.73
CA SER A 165 10.29 7.61 7.88
C SER A 165 8.93 7.90 7.27
N LEU A 166 8.22 8.86 7.87
CA LEU A 166 6.97 9.39 7.35
C LEU A 166 7.21 10.82 6.86
N LYS A 167 6.75 11.15 5.66
CA LYS A 167 6.84 12.48 5.06
C LYS A 167 5.46 12.95 4.63
N LYS A 168 5.14 14.19 4.94
CA LYS A 168 3.92 14.83 4.43
C LYS A 168 4.23 15.54 3.13
N TYR A 169 3.37 15.39 2.13
CA TYR A 169 3.41 16.24 0.94
C TYR A 169 2.37 17.36 1.04
N GLN A 170 2.59 18.44 0.28
CA GLN A 170 1.64 19.53 0.14
C GLN A 170 1.63 20.01 -1.31
N ILE A 171 0.44 20.25 -1.86
CA ILE A 171 0.28 20.83 -3.18
C ILE A 171 0.09 22.34 -3.01
N SER A 172 0.94 23.14 -3.67
CA SER A 172 0.86 24.60 -3.62
C SER A 172 0.77 25.16 -5.03
N PHE A 173 -0.35 25.81 -5.34
CA PHE A 173 -0.51 26.58 -6.56
C PHE A 173 -0.24 28.05 -6.29
N LYS A 174 0.54 28.69 -7.16
CA LYS A 174 0.74 30.13 -7.19
C LYS A 174 0.46 30.62 -8.60
N PHE A 175 -0.44 31.57 -8.72
CA PHE A 175 -0.82 32.20 -9.98
C PHE A 175 -0.48 33.69 -9.91
N ALA A 176 -0.19 34.27 -11.06
CA ALA A 176 0.04 35.70 -11.23
C ALA A 176 -0.74 36.20 -12.44
N ASP A 177 -1.05 37.49 -12.43
CA ASP A 177 -1.81 38.15 -13.50
C ASP A 177 -0.98 38.27 -14.79
N ILE A 178 -1.69 38.43 -15.90
CA ILE A 178 -1.12 38.81 -17.20
C ILE A 178 -0.99 40.33 -17.27
#